data_AF-A0AAW5IJP7-F1
#
_entry.id   AF-A0AAW5IJP7-F1
#
_cell.length_a   1.000
_cell.length_b   1.000
_cell.length_c   1.000
_cell.angle_alpha   90.00
_cell.angle_beta   90.00
_cell.angle_gamma   90.00
#
_symmetry.space_group_name_H-M   'P 1'
#
loop_
_entity.id
_entity.type
_entity.pdbx_description
1 polymer ?
#
loop_
_entity_poly.entity_id
_entity_poly.type
_entity_poly.pdbx_seq_one_letter_code
_entity_poly.pdbx_strand_id
1 'polypeptide(L)'
;MDNKFKIPTDIEKEAKDYMKDVILMLEDNSLMKNVDNAALTMLARNYSMFIKASKQLEKDGLTVVSDRGNIAPHPAIKIAKDA
;
A
#
# COMPACT_ATOMS: atom_id res chain seq x y z
N MET A 1 12.99 -18.05 18.16
CA MET A 1 11.96 -17.01 18.42
C MET A 1 10.96 -17.12 17.31
N ASP A 2 9.73 -17.55 17.61
CA ASP A 2 8.61 -17.53 16.66
C ASP A 2 8.19 -16.09 16.42
N ASN A 3 8.90 -15.42 15.52
CA ASN A 3 8.67 -14.02 15.22
C ASN A 3 7.49 -13.90 14.25
N LYS A 4 6.29 -14.16 14.76
CA LYS A 4 5.05 -14.04 13.97
C LYS A 4 4.91 -12.61 13.47
N PHE A 5 4.94 -12.46 12.15
CA PHE A 5 4.67 -11.19 11.48
C PHE A 5 3.35 -10.59 11.99
N LYS A 6 3.32 -9.27 12.19
CA LYS A 6 2.12 -8.53 12.58
C LYS A 6 1.78 -7.54 11.48
N ILE A 7 0.59 -7.67 10.90
CA ILE A 7 0.09 -6.71 9.91
C ILE A 7 -0.02 -5.32 10.58
N PRO A 8 0.54 -4.26 9.97
CA PRO A 8 0.34 -2.88 10.44
C PRO A 8 -1.15 -2.55 10.60
N THR A 9 -1.49 -1.78 11.63
CA THR A 9 -2.89 -1.42 11.92
C THR A 9 -3.31 -0.08 11.31
N ASP A 10 -2.34 0.74 10.90
CA ASP A 10 -2.46 2.10 10.37
C ASP A 10 -2.56 2.15 8.83
N ILE A 11 -3.02 1.06 8.20
CA ILE A 11 -3.15 0.89 6.74
C ILE A 11 -4.61 0.82 6.30
N GLU A 12 -4.83 1.02 5.01
CA GLU A 12 -6.15 0.87 4.37
C GLU A 12 -6.73 -0.54 4.59
N LYS A 13 -8.06 -0.63 4.71
CA LYS A 13 -8.75 -1.91 4.95
C LYS A 13 -8.43 -2.93 3.86
N GLU A 14 -8.43 -2.49 2.60
CA GLU A 14 -8.15 -3.32 1.44
C GLU A 14 -6.72 -3.86 1.46
N ALA A 15 -5.75 -3.06 1.92
CA ALA A 15 -4.38 -3.53 2.12
C ALA A 15 -4.28 -4.53 3.26
N LYS A 16 -5.01 -4.30 4.35
CA LYS A 16 -5.06 -5.22 5.49
C LYS A 16 -5.66 -6.57 5.10
N ASP A 17 -6.73 -6.57 4.33
CA ASP A 17 -7.38 -7.81 3.87
C ASP A 17 -6.48 -8.57 2.91
N TYR A 18 -5.84 -7.90 1.94
CA TYR A 18 -4.84 -8.51 1.07
C TYR A 18 -3.67 -9.15 1.85
N MET A 19 -3.15 -8.47 2.88
CA MET A 19 -2.07 -9.01 3.69
C MET A 19 -2.48 -10.24 4.50
N LYS A 20 -3.75 -10.38 4.88
CA LYS A 20 -4.23 -11.62 5.52
C LYS A 20 -4.13 -12.79 4.53
N ASP A 21 -4.57 -12.58 3.29
CA ASP A 21 -4.53 -13.62 2.26
C ASP A 21 -3.08 -14.01 1.93
N VAL A 22 -2.17 -13.05 1.85
CA VAL A 22 -0.73 -13.29 1.66
C VAL A 22 -0.15 -14.12 2.81
N ILE A 23 -0.44 -13.77 4.06
CA ILE A 23 0.07 -14.52 5.22
C ILE A 23 -0.49 -15.94 5.23
N LEU A 24 -1.80 -16.10 5.02
CA LEU A 24 -2.43 -17.42 4.95
C LEU A 24 -1.77 -18.30 3.90
N MET A 25 -1.53 -17.76 2.69
CA MET A 25 -0.83 -18.49 1.64
C MET A 25 0.60 -18.88 2.03
N LEU A 26 1.36 -17.98 2.66
CA LEU A 26 2.72 -18.28 3.11
C LEU A 26 2.75 -19.30 4.25
N GLU A 27 1.76 -19.28 5.14
CA GLU A 27 1.58 -20.25 6.22
C GLU A 27 1.23 -21.64 5.66
N ASP A 28 0.25 -21.71 4.76
CA ASP A 28 -0.20 -22.95 4.11
C ASP A 28 0.93 -23.64 3.34
N ASN A 29 1.86 -22.86 2.77
CA ASN A 29 3.02 -23.37 2.04
C ASN A 29 4.27 -23.54 2.92
N SER A 30 4.18 -23.32 4.24
CA SER A 30 5.33 -23.38 5.17
C SER A 30 6.51 -22.46 4.80
N LEU A 31 6.23 -21.36 4.10
CA LEU A 31 7.19 -20.39 3.58
C LEU A 31 7.38 -19.18 4.51
N MET A 32 6.58 -19.01 5.56
CA MET A 32 6.70 -17.87 6.47
C MET A 32 8.11 -17.68 7.06
N LYS A 33 8.84 -18.78 7.31
CA LYS A 33 10.23 -18.74 7.81
C LYS A 33 11.25 -18.23 6.78
N ASN A 34 10.87 -18.21 5.50
CA ASN A 34 11.71 -17.82 4.37
C ASN A 34 11.48 -16.36 3.96
N VAL A 35 10.49 -15.69 4.54
CA VAL A 35 10.13 -14.32 4.18
C VAL A 35 10.52 -13.38 5.32
N ASP A 36 11.17 -12.28 4.97
CA ASP A 36 11.55 -11.25 5.91
C ASP A 36 10.34 -10.40 6.36
N ASN A 37 10.25 -10.12 7.66
CA ASN A 37 9.16 -9.34 8.23
C ASN A 37 9.18 -7.87 7.76
N ALA A 38 10.36 -7.31 7.48
CA ALA A 38 10.44 -5.96 6.93
C ALA A 38 9.93 -5.93 5.49
N ALA A 39 10.22 -6.94 4.68
CA ALA A 39 9.64 -7.09 3.33
C ALA A 39 8.11 -7.16 3.36
N LEU A 40 7.52 -7.95 4.26
CA LEU A 40 6.06 -8.00 4.44
C LEU A 40 5.48 -6.66 4.93
N THR A 41 6.21 -5.95 5.79
CA THR A 41 5.82 -4.61 6.25
C THR A 41 5.85 -3.60 5.10
N MET A 42 6.88 -3.65 4.26
CA MET A 42 6.99 -2.81 3.07
C MET A 42 5.84 -3.07 2.11
N LEU A 43 5.54 -4.34 1.81
CA LEU A 43 4.40 -4.72 0.96
C LEU A 43 3.08 -4.14 1.48
N ALA A 44 2.81 -4.32 2.77
CA ALA A 44 1.60 -3.81 3.41
C ALA A 44 1.46 -2.29 3.30
N ARG A 45 2.55 -1.56 3.54
CA ARG A 45 2.57 -0.09 3.51
C ARG A 45 2.52 0.47 2.10
N ASN A 46 3.24 -0.12 1.16
CA ASN A 46 3.23 0.29 -0.25
C ASN A 46 1.84 0.10 -0.86
N TYR A 47 1.22 -1.08 -0.65
CA TYR A 47 -0.11 -1.32 -1.18
C TYR A 47 -1.15 -0.37 -0.56
N SER A 48 -1.06 -0.10 0.75
CA SER A 48 -1.89 0.91 1.39
C SER A 48 -1.69 2.31 0.82
N MET A 49 -0.45 2.68 0.47
CA MET A 49 -0.14 3.98 -0.12
C MET A 49 -0.72 4.09 -1.53
N PHE A 50 -0.61 3.03 -2.33
CA PHE A 50 -1.24 2.92 -3.64
C PHE A 50 -2.76 3.12 -3.58
N ILE A 51 -3.44 2.47 -2.63
CA ILE A 51 -4.90 2.60 -2.44
C ILE A 51 -5.26 4.04 -2.06
N LYS A 52 -4.54 4.66 -1.10
CA LYS A 52 -4.78 6.06 -0.71
C LYS A 52 -4.60 7.01 -1.89
N ALA A 53 -3.53 6.84 -2.66
CA ALA A 53 -3.26 7.67 -3.83
C ALA A 53 -4.35 7.50 -4.89
N SER A 54 -4.79 6.27 -5.14
CA SER A 54 -5.88 5.98 -6.09
C SER A 54 -7.21 6.63 -5.66
N LYS A 55 -7.61 6.47 -4.39
CA LYS A 55 -8.82 7.11 -3.84
C LYS A 55 -8.77 8.63 -3.93
N GLN A 56 -7.59 9.22 -3.72
CA GLN A 56 -7.41 10.68 -3.86
C GLN A 56 -7.61 11.12 -5.32
N LEU A 57 -7.04 10.38 -6.27
CA LEU A 57 -7.17 10.68 -7.70
C LEU A 57 -8.61 10.52 -8.22
N GLU A 58 -9.35 9.54 -7.72
CA GLU A 58 -10.77 9.37 -8.03
C GLU A 58 -11.61 10.57 -7.57
N LYS A 59 -11.24 11.17 -6.43
CA LYS A 59 -11.94 12.32 -5.86
C LYS A 59 -11.56 13.65 -6.51
N ASP A 60 -10.27 13.88 -6.68
CA ASP A 60 -9.73 15.19 -7.07
C ASP A 60 -9.51 15.32 -8.58
N GLY A 61 -9.55 14.20 -9.30
CA GLY A 61 -9.19 14.13 -10.71
C GLY A 61 -7.68 14.11 -10.94
N LEU A 62 -7.31 13.93 -12.21
CA LEU A 62 -5.92 13.71 -12.61
C LEU A 62 -5.07 15.00 -12.68
N THR A 63 -5.70 16.16 -12.51
CA THR A 63 -5.04 17.46 -12.65
C THR A 63 -5.44 18.39 -11.52
N VAL A 64 -4.50 19.22 -11.07
CA VAL A 64 -4.72 20.29 -10.09
C VAL A 64 -4.40 21.65 -10.69
N VAL A 65 -5.15 22.67 -10.29
CA VAL A 65 -4.83 24.07 -10.61
C VAL A 65 -3.95 24.62 -9.49
N SER A 66 -2.75 25.07 -9.83
CA SER A 66 -1.86 25.73 -8.88
C SER A 66 -2.36 27.11 -8.48
N ASP A 67 -1.84 27.67 -7.39
CA ASP A 67 -2.14 29.04 -6.94
C ASP A 67 -1.86 30.13 -7.99
N ARG A 68 -1.02 29.80 -8.99
CA ARG A 68 -0.68 30.69 -10.12
C ARG A 68 -1.59 30.48 -11.34
N GLY A 69 -2.63 29.66 -11.23
CA GLY A 69 -3.58 29.35 -12.30
C GLY A 69 -3.12 28.29 -13.31
N ASN A 70 -1.89 27.76 -13.18
CA ASN A 70 -1.38 26.73 -14.08
C ASN A 70 -1.98 25.35 -13.74
N ILE A 71 -2.36 24.59 -14.77
CA ILE A 71 -2.80 23.20 -14.64
C ILE A 71 -1.57 22.29 -14.60
N ALA A 72 -1.51 21.40 -13.61
CA ALA A 72 -0.44 20.41 -13.46
C ALA A 72 -1.02 19.02 -13.12
N PRO A 73 -0.30 17.92 -13.39
CA PRO A 73 -0.70 16.59 -12.95
C PRO A 73 -0.84 16.50 -11.42
N HIS A 74 -1.86 15.79 -10.95
CA HIS A 74 -2.09 15.60 -9.52
C HIS A 74 -0.90 14.83 -8.88
N PRO A 75 -0.29 15.31 -7.78
CA PRO A 75 0.89 14.68 -7.17
C PRO A 75 0.71 13.20 -6.81
N ALA A 76 -0.49 12.81 -6.39
CA ALA A 76 -0.84 11.42 -6.10
C ALA A 76 -0.66 10.46 -7.29
N ILE A 77 -0.61 10.95 -8.54
CA ILE A 77 -0.27 10.12 -9.71
C ILE A 77 1.10 9.50 -9.56
N LYS A 78 2.08 10.28 -9.08
CA LYS A 78 3.45 9.77 -8.88
C LYS A 78 3.49 8.74 -7.76
N ILE A 79 2.79 9.02 -6.66
CA ILE A 79 2.70 8.10 -5.52
C ILE A 79 2.09 6.76 -5.94
N ALA A 80 1.01 6.77 -6.71
CA ALA A 80 0.37 5.56 -7.22
C ALA A 80 1.26 4.76 -8.21
N LYS A 81 2.25 5.39 -8.85
CA LYS A 81 3.19 4.72 -9.76
C LYS A 81 4.41 4.15 -9.07
N ASP A 82 4.89 4.85 -8.03
CA ASP A 82 6.15 4.53 -7.36
C ASP A 82 5.96 3.55 -6.17
N ALA A 83 4.73 3.40 -5.67
CA ALA A 83 4.37 2.49 -4.57
C ALA A 83 4.28 1.04 -5.02
#